data_AF-V9IE20-F1
#
_entry.id   AF-V9IE20-F1
#
_cell.length_a   1.000
_cell.length_b   1.000
_cell.length_c   1.000
_cell.angle_alpha   90.00
_cell.angle_beta   90.00
_cell.angle_gamma   90.00
#
_symmetry.space_group_name_H-M   'P 1'
#
loop_
_entity.id
_entity.type
_entity.pdbx_description
1 polymer ?
#
loop_
_entity_poly.entity_id
_entity_poly.type
_entity_poly.pdbx_seq_one_letter_code
_entity_poly.pdbx_strand_id
1 'polypeptide(L)'
;MVSGGMACIKYLTFLFNLIFAITGIVFIAVGTVILVVYSGYNNFMDSWFFAAPILIIIVGVIVFIVSFFGCCGAVKENHCMIITFSVLLLLIFALELGAGIAGYMMRGDVHTMVENRLNITMGEYVTNDDIHRSWDIMQHDLQCCGIIGATDWAHVGFSDNTCTKFLL
;
A
#
# COMPACT_ATOMS: atom_id res chain seq x y z
N MET A 1 41.88 17.41 -7.09
CA MET A 1 40.48 17.86 -7.27
C MET A 1 39.44 16.76 -6.99
N VAL A 2 39.77 15.74 -6.18
CA VAL A 2 38.89 14.59 -5.88
C VAL A 2 38.02 14.79 -4.63
N SER A 3 38.18 15.90 -3.90
CA SER A 3 37.54 16.12 -2.60
C SER A 3 36.05 16.53 -2.69
N GLY A 4 35.64 17.25 -3.75
CA GLY A 4 34.26 17.74 -3.89
C GLY A 4 33.21 16.65 -4.18
N GLY A 5 33.57 15.63 -4.98
CA GLY A 5 32.63 14.57 -5.38
C GLY A 5 32.22 13.66 -4.21
N MET A 6 33.17 13.32 -3.34
CA MET A 6 32.91 12.45 -2.18
C MET A 6 32.04 13.16 -1.14
N ALA A 7 32.26 14.45 -0.90
CA ALA A 7 31.40 15.26 -0.05
C ALA A 7 29.97 15.35 -0.61
N CYS A 8 29.82 15.57 -1.93
CA CYS A 8 28.51 15.62 -2.58
C CYS A 8 27.71 14.32 -2.39
N ILE A 9 28.33 13.16 -2.65
CA ILE A 9 27.68 11.85 -2.47
C ILE A 9 27.25 11.63 -1.03
N LYS A 10 28.09 12.03 -0.05
CA LYS A 10 27.76 11.92 1.38
C LYS A 10 26.51 12.73 1.73
N TYR A 11 26.46 14.01 1.33
CA TYR A 11 25.31 14.87 1.62
C TYR A 11 24.04 14.41 0.91
N LEU A 12 24.13 13.99 -0.35
CA LEU A 12 23.00 13.43 -1.08
C LEU A 12 22.48 12.16 -0.40
N THR A 13 23.37 11.24 -0.04
CA THR A 13 23.00 9.98 0.65
C THR A 13 22.30 10.29 1.97
N PHE A 14 22.83 11.22 2.77
CA PHE A 14 22.20 11.62 4.01
C PHE A 14 20.82 12.26 3.79
N LEU A 15 20.70 13.20 2.85
CA LEU A 15 19.44 13.89 2.57
C LEU A 15 18.35 12.94 2.07
N PHE A 16 18.66 12.09 1.10
CA PHE A 16 17.70 11.12 0.56
C PHE A 16 17.25 10.13 1.65
N ASN A 17 18.17 9.57 2.42
CA ASN A 17 17.81 8.67 3.51
C ASN A 17 17.03 9.37 4.63
N LEU A 18 17.26 10.67 4.88
CA LEU A 18 16.46 11.44 5.83
C LEU A 18 15.01 11.57 5.36
N ILE A 19 14.81 11.89 4.08
CA ILE A 19 13.47 11.95 3.47
C ILE A 19 12.79 10.58 3.57
N PHE A 20 13.48 9.50 3.22
CA PHE A 20 12.92 8.16 3.33
C PHE A 20 12.58 7.76 4.77
N ALA A 21 13.40 8.13 5.75
CA ALA A 21 13.11 7.91 7.16
C ALA A 21 11.81 8.61 7.58
N ILE A 22 11.60 9.86 7.15
CA ILE A 22 10.36 10.61 7.39
C ILE A 22 9.18 9.89 6.73
N THR A 23 9.31 9.46 5.47
CA THR A 23 8.23 8.73 4.78
C THR A 23 7.88 7.40 5.48
N GLY A 24 8.89 6.69 6.01
CA GLY A 24 8.66 5.46 6.79
C GLY A 24 7.84 5.73 8.04
N ILE A 25 8.15 6.81 8.78
CA ILE A 25 7.37 7.24 9.94
C ILE A 25 5.93 7.59 9.54
N VAL A 26 5.74 8.30 8.42
CA VAL A 26 4.40 8.64 7.91
C VAL A 26 3.60 7.38 7.57
N PHE A 27 4.20 6.39 6.91
CA PHE A 27 3.51 5.12 6.61
C PHE A 27 3.13 4.36 7.88
N ILE A 28 4.02 4.28 8.87
CA ILE A 28 3.71 3.66 10.17
C ILE A 28 2.55 4.39 10.84
N ALA A 29 2.57 5.72 10.88
CA ALA A 29 1.54 6.54 11.50
C ALA A 29 0.19 6.35 10.80
N VAL A 30 0.14 6.47 9.47
CA VAL A 30 -1.08 6.29 8.68
C VAL A 30 -1.64 4.89 8.85
N GLY A 31 -0.81 3.85 8.70
CA GLY A 31 -1.25 2.46 8.86
C GLY A 31 -1.78 2.17 10.27
N THR A 32 -1.13 2.73 11.30
CA THR A 32 -1.57 2.58 12.70
C THR A 32 -2.88 3.32 12.96
N VAL A 33 -3.04 4.55 12.45
CA VAL A 33 -4.28 5.32 12.59
C VAL A 33 -5.44 4.57 11.94
N ILE A 34 -5.25 4.06 10.72
CA ILE A 34 -6.26 3.24 10.05
C ILE A 34 -6.59 2.01 10.91
N LEU A 35 -5.58 1.25 11.34
CA LEU A 35 -5.79 0.06 12.17
C LEU A 35 -6.57 0.36 13.45
N VAL A 36 -6.25 1.45 14.17
CA VAL A 36 -6.92 1.84 15.42
C VAL A 36 -8.37 2.23 15.17
N VAL A 37 -8.63 3.07 14.15
CA VAL A 37 -9.99 3.52 13.81
C VAL A 37 -10.89 2.33 13.46
N TYR A 38 -10.39 1.37 12.67
CA TYR A 38 -11.17 0.22 12.25
C TYR A 38 -11.20 -0.92 13.28
N SER A 39 -10.26 -0.97 14.23
CA SER A 39 -10.25 -2.00 15.27
C SER A 39 -11.47 -1.95 16.21
N GLY A 40 -12.13 -0.80 16.33
CA GLY A 40 -13.39 -0.66 17.07
C GLY A 40 -14.54 -1.47 16.48
N TYR A 41 -14.43 -1.87 15.20
CA TYR A 41 -15.46 -2.58 14.43
C TYR A 41 -15.07 -4.03 14.12
N ASN A 42 -14.07 -4.59 14.84
CA ASN A 42 -13.55 -5.96 14.64
C ASN A 42 -14.60 -7.08 14.62
N ASN A 43 -15.77 -6.87 15.24
CA ASN A 43 -16.86 -7.87 15.27
C ASN A 43 -17.77 -7.81 14.02
N PHE A 44 -17.64 -6.77 13.20
CA PHE A 44 -18.46 -6.53 12.01
C PHE A 44 -17.64 -6.55 10.71
N MET A 45 -16.31 -6.42 10.79
CA MET A 45 -15.44 -6.31 9.63
C MET A 45 -14.63 -7.58 9.40
N ASP A 46 -14.59 -8.01 8.14
CA ASP A 46 -13.80 -9.15 7.72
C ASP A 46 -12.30 -8.92 7.92
N SER A 47 -11.59 -9.98 8.33
CA SER A 47 -10.14 -9.96 8.63
C SER A 47 -9.26 -9.40 7.50
N TRP A 48 -9.77 -9.40 6.26
CA TRP A 48 -9.08 -8.89 5.08
C TRP A 48 -8.92 -7.35 5.07
N PHE A 49 -9.83 -6.59 5.68
CA PHE A 49 -9.72 -5.13 5.76
C PHE A 49 -8.47 -4.68 6.53
N PHE A 50 -7.99 -5.50 7.45
CA PHE A 50 -6.78 -5.22 8.23
C PHE A 50 -5.50 -5.57 7.48
N ALA A 51 -5.57 -6.35 6.40
CA ALA A 51 -4.37 -6.77 5.66
C ALA A 51 -3.63 -5.56 5.04
N ALA A 52 -4.35 -4.66 4.37
CA ALA A 52 -3.72 -3.51 3.72
C ALA A 52 -3.04 -2.54 4.72
N PRO A 53 -3.68 -2.09 5.81
CA PRO A 53 -3.03 -1.25 6.81
C PRO A 53 -1.81 -1.93 7.46
N ILE A 54 -1.91 -3.23 7.75
CA ILE A 54 -0.78 -4.00 8.31
C ILE A 54 0.40 -4.02 7.33
N LEU A 55 0.16 -4.24 6.04
CA LEU A 55 1.22 -4.19 5.03
C LEU A 55 1.87 -2.80 4.93
N ILE A 56 1.09 -1.72 5.00
CA ILE A 56 1.62 -0.35 5.02
C ILE A 56 2.56 -0.14 6.22
N ILE A 57 2.19 -0.63 7.41
CA ILE A 57 3.05 -0.56 8.60
C ILE A 57 4.35 -1.33 8.39
N ILE A 58 4.27 -2.57 7.89
CA ILE A 58 5.46 -3.42 7.66
C ILE A 58 6.42 -2.74 6.68
N VAL A 59 5.90 -2.22 5.56
CA VAL A 59 6.70 -1.48 4.57
C VAL A 59 7.32 -0.23 5.22
N GLY A 60 6.55 0.53 5.99
CA GLY A 60 7.05 1.71 6.70
C GLY A 60 8.19 1.40 7.68
N VAL A 61 8.09 0.29 8.42
CA VAL A 61 9.15 -0.17 9.33
C VAL A 61 10.42 -0.56 8.56
N ILE A 62 10.29 -1.30 7.46
CA ILE A 62 11.44 -1.69 6.62
C ILE A 62 12.13 -0.43 6.07
N VAL A 63 11.36 0.49 5.49
CA VAL A 63 11.88 1.76 4.95
C VAL A 63 12.60 2.57 6.03
N PHE A 64 12.02 2.69 7.22
CA PHE A 64 12.64 3.40 8.33
C PHE A 64 13.97 2.76 8.77
N ILE A 65 14.01 1.44 8.93
CA ILE A 65 15.23 0.72 9.34
C ILE A 65 16.34 0.89 8.30
N VAL A 66 16.06 0.66 7.02
CA VAL A 66 17.04 0.81 5.94
C VAL A 66 17.57 2.24 5.89
N SER A 67 16.66 3.23 5.97
CA SER A 67 17.02 4.64 5.95
C SER A 67 17.86 5.05 7.17
N PHE A 68 17.58 4.49 8.34
CA PHE A 68 18.36 4.74 9.55
C PHE A 68 19.81 4.26 9.41
N PHE A 69 20.03 3.06 8.84
CA PHE A 69 21.38 2.58 8.54
C PHE A 69 22.07 3.44 7.48
N GLY A 70 21.36 3.91 6.46
CA GLY A 70 21.89 4.84 5.44
C GLY A 70 22.33 6.17 6.04
N CYS A 71 21.48 6.83 6.84
CA CYS A 71 21.79 8.07 7.54
C CYS A 71 22.95 7.90 8.54
N CYS A 72 22.90 6.88 9.41
CA CYS A 72 23.93 6.64 10.42
C CYS A 72 25.27 6.26 9.78
N GLY A 73 25.25 5.44 8.72
CA GLY A 73 26.44 5.08 7.97
C GLY A 73 27.09 6.29 7.31
N ALA A 74 26.28 7.19 6.72
CA ALA A 74 26.77 8.41 6.10
C ALA A 74 27.37 9.38 7.13
N VAL A 75 26.72 9.57 8.29
CA VAL A 75 27.20 10.50 9.33
C VAL A 75 28.43 9.95 10.07
N LYS A 76 28.40 8.69 10.48
CA LYS A 76 29.49 8.06 11.25
C LYS A 76 30.68 7.62 10.40
N GLU A 77 30.60 7.77 9.08
CA GLU A 77 31.59 7.25 8.12
C GLU A 77 31.94 5.77 8.38
N ASN A 78 30.98 5.01 8.91
CA ASN A 78 31.20 3.62 9.28
C ASN A 78 30.95 2.72 8.07
N HIS A 79 32.03 2.16 7.53
CA HIS A 79 31.99 1.28 6.37
C HIS A 79 31.05 0.08 6.56
N CYS A 80 31.02 -0.51 7.76
CA CYS A 80 30.13 -1.64 8.05
C CYS A 80 28.65 -1.27 7.89
N MET A 81 28.24 -0.08 8.38
CA MET A 81 26.85 0.38 8.26
C MET A 81 26.45 0.68 6.80
N ILE A 82 27.37 1.25 6.01
CA ILE A 82 27.14 1.51 4.58
C ILE A 82 27.03 0.18 3.80
N ILE A 83 27.87 -0.81 4.12
CA ILE A 83 27.74 -2.16 3.54
C ILE A 83 26.39 -2.76 3.91
N THR A 84 25.99 -2.72 5.19
CA THR A 84 24.69 -3.25 5.62
C THR A 84 23.53 -2.58 4.87
N PHE A 85 23.54 -1.25 4.77
CA PHE A 85 22.57 -0.50 3.98
C PHE A 85 22.51 -0.99 2.51
N SER A 86 23.68 -1.17 1.89
CA SER A 86 23.78 -1.61 0.50
C SER A 86 23.27 -3.04 0.30
N VAL A 87 23.59 -3.95 1.22
CA VAL A 87 23.11 -5.34 1.20
C VAL A 87 21.60 -5.40 1.39
N LEU A 88 21.04 -4.61 2.33
CA LEU A 88 19.60 -4.55 2.54
C LEU A 88 18.86 -4.03 1.29
N LEU A 89 19.38 -3.00 0.63
CA LEU A 89 18.80 -2.52 -0.64
C LEU A 89 18.85 -3.58 -1.74
N LEU A 90 19.96 -4.31 -1.88
CA LEU A 90 20.06 -5.40 -2.85
C LEU A 90 19.06 -6.52 -2.58
N LEU A 91 18.85 -6.87 -1.30
CA LEU A 91 17.85 -7.86 -0.90
C LEU A 91 16.43 -7.38 -1.21
N ILE A 92 16.10 -6.13 -0.90
CA ILE A 92 14.79 -5.54 -1.23
C ILE A 92 14.56 -5.56 -2.74
N PHE A 93 15.56 -5.14 -3.53
CA PHE A 93 15.47 -5.16 -4.98
C PHE A 93 15.25 -6.58 -5.53
N ALA A 94 15.94 -7.58 -4.99
CA ALA A 94 15.73 -8.98 -5.39
C ALA A 94 14.32 -9.48 -5.02
N LEU A 95 13.79 -9.08 -3.85
CA LEU A 95 12.43 -9.40 -3.43
C LEU A 95 11.38 -8.71 -4.31
N GLU A 96 11.57 -7.44 -4.67
CA GLU A 96 10.68 -6.69 -5.56
C GLU A 96 10.66 -7.29 -6.98
N LEU A 97 11.83 -7.67 -7.51
CA LEU A 97 11.90 -8.40 -8.78
C LEU A 97 11.17 -9.75 -8.70
N GLY A 98 11.42 -10.52 -7.64
CA GLY A 98 10.74 -11.79 -7.42
C GLY A 98 9.22 -11.65 -7.32
N ALA A 99 8.75 -10.66 -6.54
CA ALA A 99 7.34 -10.34 -6.40
C ALA A 99 6.71 -9.87 -7.72
N GLY A 100 7.43 -9.05 -8.51
CA GLY A 100 6.97 -8.61 -9.82
C GLY A 100 6.83 -9.76 -10.82
N ILE A 101 7.81 -10.67 -10.85
CA ILE A 101 7.75 -11.88 -11.70
C ILE A 101 6.61 -12.79 -11.26
N ALA A 102 6.48 -13.07 -9.95
CA ALA A 102 5.41 -13.88 -9.40
C ALA A 102 4.02 -13.27 -9.69
N GLY A 103 3.89 -11.95 -9.49
CA GLY A 103 2.65 -11.21 -9.79
C GLY A 103 2.28 -11.26 -11.26
N TYR A 104 3.27 -11.19 -12.17
CA TYR A 104 3.01 -11.36 -13.60
C TYR A 104 2.56 -12.78 -13.96
N MET A 105 3.20 -13.80 -13.39
CA MET A 105 2.83 -15.21 -13.60
C MET A 105 1.42 -15.51 -13.08
N MET A 106 1.07 -14.97 -11.91
CA MET A 106 -0.21 -15.19 -11.25
C MET A 106 -1.29 -14.16 -11.61
N ARG A 107 -1.09 -13.36 -12.66
CA ARG A 107 -2.03 -12.27 -13.01
C ARG A 107 -3.48 -12.74 -13.20
N GLY A 108 -3.68 -13.95 -13.73
CA GLY A 108 -5.00 -14.54 -13.93
C GLY A 108 -5.67 -14.95 -12.62
N ASP A 109 -4.90 -15.54 -11.70
CA ASP A 109 -5.38 -15.91 -10.37
C ASP A 109 -5.71 -14.68 -9.54
N VAL A 110 -4.86 -13.64 -9.63
CA VAL A 110 -5.10 -12.34 -8.97
C VAL A 110 -6.38 -11.70 -9.51
N HIS A 111 -6.59 -11.69 -10.83
CA HIS A 111 -7.83 -11.17 -11.42
C HIS A 111 -9.06 -11.89 -10.88
N THR A 112 -9.04 -13.22 -10.91
CA THR A 112 -10.16 -14.05 -10.43
C THR A 112 -10.40 -13.86 -8.93
N MET A 113 -9.32 -13.73 -8.14
CA MET A 113 -9.41 -13.47 -6.70
C MET A 113 -10.02 -12.09 -6.43
N VAL A 114 -9.62 -11.05 -7.17
CA VAL A 114 -10.18 -9.71 -7.05
C VAL A 114 -11.65 -9.69 -7.44
N GLU A 115 -12.03 -10.27 -8.59
CA GLU A 115 -13.42 -10.36 -9.03
C GLU A 115 -14.30 -11.09 -8.01
N ASN A 116 -13.83 -12.24 -7.50
CA ASN A 116 -14.58 -12.99 -6.48
C ASN A 116 -14.75 -12.18 -5.18
N ARG A 117 -13.72 -11.42 -4.78
CA ARG A 117 -13.80 -10.53 -3.61
C ARG A 117 -14.79 -9.39 -3.83
N LEU A 118 -14.74 -8.75 -5.00
CA LEU A 118 -15.69 -7.70 -5.34
C LEU A 118 -17.12 -8.25 -5.39
N ASN A 119 -17.33 -9.47 -5.90
CA ASN A 119 -18.66 -10.06 -5.93
C ASN A 119 -19.21 -10.34 -4.51
N ILE A 120 -18.36 -10.79 -3.59
CA ILE A 120 -18.73 -10.97 -2.17
C ILE A 120 -19.10 -9.62 -1.53
N THR A 121 -18.25 -8.61 -1.66
CA THR A 121 -18.50 -7.30 -1.03
C THR A 121 -19.67 -6.56 -1.69
N MET A 122 -19.96 -6.80 -2.96
CA MET A 122 -21.15 -6.26 -3.63
C MET A 122 -22.44 -6.79 -2.99
N GLY A 123 -22.47 -8.08 -2.61
CA GLY A 123 -23.60 -8.68 -1.89
C GLY A 123 -23.84 -8.08 -0.51
N GLU A 124 -22.78 -7.56 0.11
CA GLU A 124 -22.82 -6.95 1.45
C GLU A 124 -23.08 -5.44 1.42
N TYR A 125 -23.24 -4.85 0.24
CA TYR A 125 -23.41 -3.40 0.04
C TYR A 125 -24.60 -2.81 0.82
N VAL A 126 -25.69 -3.56 1.00
CA VAL A 126 -26.88 -3.09 1.74
C VAL A 126 -26.77 -3.34 3.24
N THR A 127 -26.02 -4.38 3.62
CA THR A 127 -25.98 -4.89 4.99
C THR A 127 -24.84 -4.32 5.81
N ASN A 128 -23.82 -3.75 5.16
CA ASN A 128 -22.63 -3.25 5.80
C ASN A 128 -22.33 -1.80 5.32
N ASP A 129 -22.55 -0.84 6.22
CA ASP A 129 -22.36 0.60 5.96
C ASP A 129 -20.91 0.97 5.56
N ASP A 130 -19.91 0.23 6.04
CA ASP A 130 -18.50 0.48 5.69
C ASP A 130 -18.19 -0.01 4.27
N ILE A 131 -18.76 -1.15 3.88
CA ILE A 131 -18.68 -1.67 2.51
C ILE A 131 -19.45 -0.76 1.55
N HIS A 132 -20.63 -0.31 1.95
CA HIS A 132 -21.42 0.69 1.22
C HIS A 132 -20.60 1.94 0.90
N ARG A 133 -20.04 2.58 1.93
CA ARG A 133 -19.19 3.77 1.78
C ARG A 133 -17.96 3.50 0.92
N SER A 134 -17.33 2.34 1.08
CA SER A 134 -16.13 1.98 0.31
C SER A 134 -16.43 1.83 -1.19
N TRP A 135 -17.56 1.19 -1.54
CA TRP A 135 -18.02 1.08 -2.91
C TRP A 135 -18.35 2.45 -3.53
N ASP A 136 -19.05 3.30 -2.78
CA ASP A 136 -19.41 4.65 -3.22
C ASP A 136 -18.17 5.51 -3.50
N ILE A 137 -17.19 5.51 -2.59
CA ILE A 137 -15.92 6.24 -2.77
C ILE A 137 -15.14 5.67 -3.96
N MET A 138 -15.02 4.34 -4.05
CA MET A 138 -14.27 3.69 -5.12
C MET A 138 -14.88 4.01 -6.50
N GLN A 139 -16.20 3.90 -6.65
CA GLN A 139 -16.89 4.17 -7.91
C GLN A 139 -16.85 5.65 -8.28
N HIS A 140 -16.97 6.54 -7.29
CA HIS A 140 -16.81 7.98 -7.50
C HIS A 140 -15.37 8.34 -7.92
N ASP A 141 -14.34 7.90 -7.19
CA ASP A 141 -12.96 8.30 -7.45
C ASP A 141 -12.39 7.67 -8.74
N LEU A 142 -12.81 6.46 -9.08
CA LEU A 142 -12.41 5.77 -10.31
C LEU A 142 -13.34 6.06 -11.50
N GLN A 143 -14.43 6.80 -11.29
CA GLN A 143 -15.44 7.11 -12.31
C GLN A 143 -15.94 5.85 -13.03
N CYS A 144 -16.17 4.78 -12.26
CA CYS A 144 -16.60 3.47 -12.74
C CYS A 144 -17.87 3.01 -12.01
N CYS A 145 -18.47 1.91 -12.48
CA CYS A 145 -19.66 1.36 -11.87
C CYS A 145 -19.73 -0.16 -12.04
N GLY A 146 -19.94 -0.87 -10.93
CA GLY A 146 -19.94 -2.33 -10.89
C GLY A 146 -18.53 -2.91 -10.96
N ILE A 147 -18.45 -4.21 -11.22
CA ILE A 147 -17.19 -4.96 -11.33
C ILE A 147 -16.69 -4.89 -12.78
N ILE A 148 -17.59 -5.25 -13.70
CA ILE A 148 -17.41 -5.21 -15.14
C ILE A 148 -18.28 -4.08 -15.74
N GLY A 149 -19.46 -3.85 -15.15
CA GLY A 149 -20.35 -2.77 -15.59
C GLY A 149 -21.57 -2.55 -14.70
N ALA A 150 -22.38 -1.56 -15.05
CA ALA A 150 -23.51 -1.13 -14.23
C ALA A 150 -24.59 -2.19 -14.01
N THR A 151 -24.70 -3.15 -14.92
CA THR A 151 -25.65 -4.28 -14.83
C THR A 151 -25.34 -5.22 -13.66
N ASP A 152 -24.11 -5.21 -13.13
CA ASP A 152 -23.73 -6.08 -12.01
C ASP A 152 -24.57 -5.80 -10.75
N TRP A 153 -25.05 -4.57 -10.60
CA TRP A 153 -25.94 -4.14 -9.51
C TRP A 153 -27.34 -4.78 -9.56
N ALA A 154 -27.78 -5.25 -10.74
CA ALA A 154 -29.05 -5.97 -10.87
C ALA A 154 -29.07 -7.26 -10.05
N HIS A 155 -27.92 -7.92 -9.87
CA HIS A 155 -27.80 -9.16 -9.12
C HIS A 155 -28.03 -8.98 -7.61
N VAL A 156 -27.83 -7.77 -7.10
CA VAL A 156 -28.00 -7.42 -5.68
C VAL A 156 -29.26 -6.56 -5.44
N GLY A 157 -30.18 -6.51 -6.41
CA GLY A 157 -31.49 -5.89 -6.27
C GLY A 157 -31.55 -4.39 -6.59
N PHE A 158 -30.50 -3.83 -7.20
CA PHE A 158 -30.44 -2.43 -7.62
C PHE A 158 -30.67 -2.30 -9.14
N SER A 159 -31.39 -1.26 -9.56
CA SER A 159 -31.71 -1.02 -10.97
C SER A 159 -30.54 -0.34 -11.72
N ASP A 160 -30.46 -0.50 -13.05
CA ASP A 160 -29.34 -0.04 -13.91
C ASP A 160 -29.00 1.46 -13.80
N ASN A 161 -29.89 2.26 -13.24
CA ASN A 161 -29.78 3.71 -13.01
C ASN A 161 -29.17 4.09 -11.64
N THR A 162 -28.76 3.12 -10.81
CA THR A 162 -28.19 3.38 -9.47
C THR A 162 -26.85 4.11 -9.57
N CYS A 163 -26.02 3.79 -10.56
CA CYS A 163 -24.73 4.44 -10.77
C CYS A 163 -24.78 5.77 -11.52
N THR A 164 -25.87 6.10 -12.20
CA THR A 164 -26.01 7.40 -12.90
C THR A 164 -26.02 8.57 -11.90
N LYS A 165 -26.26 8.28 -10.62
CA LYS A 165 -26.18 9.23 -9.50
C LYS A 165 -24.76 9.49 -8.98
N PHE A 166 -23.80 8.62 -9.29
CA PHE A 166 -22.41 8.70 -8.81
C PHE A 166 -21.46 9.41 -9.79
N LEU A 167 -21.86 9.53 -11.06
CA LEU A 167 -21.09 10.16 -12.15
C LEU A 167 -21.52 11.61 -12.45
N LEU A 168 -22.40 12.21 -11.65
CA LEU A 168 -22.91 13.58 -11.79
C LEU A 168 -22.52 14.46 -10.59
#